data_AF-A0A440UTG9-F1
#
_entry.id   AF-A0A440UTG9-F1
#
_cell.length_a   1.000
_cell.length_b   1.000
_cell.length_c   1.000
_cell.angle_alpha   90.00
_cell.angle_beta   90.00
_cell.angle_gamma   90.00
#
_symmetry.space_group_name_H-M   'P 1'
#
loop_
_entity.id
_entity.type
_entity.pdbx_description
1 polymer ?
#
loop_
_entity_poly.entity_id
_entity_poly.type
_entity_poly.pdbx_seq_one_letter_code
_entity_poly.pdbx_strand_id
1 'polypeptide(L)' 'REYRAALETAPDELTCWVVMRQAPPLPFLPAEWHGKEVLVLAMCYCGDIEAGEKATQKLRAIGTPIADVVGP' A
#
# COMPACT_ATOMS: atom_id res chain seq x y z
N ARG A 1 -9.17 10.09 4.93
CA ARG A 1 -8.48 11.28 5.48
C ARG A 1 -7.00 10.98 5.68
N GLU A 2 -6.66 9.88 6.34
CA GLU A 2 -5.27 9.42 6.55
C GLU A 2 -4.45 9.30 5.25
N TYR A 3 -5.01 8.69 4.18
CA TYR A 3 -4.34 8.63 2.88
C TYR A 3 -3.85 9.99 2.37
N ARG A 4 -4.72 11.01 2.42
CA ARG A 4 -4.36 12.36 1.97
C ARG A 4 -3.28 12.98 2.86
N ALA A 5 -3.44 12.87 4.18
CA ALA A 5 -2.48 13.41 5.14
C ALA A 5 -1.09 12.74 5.03
N ALA A 6 -1.05 11.44 4.71
CA ALA A 6 0.21 10.74 4.45
C ALA A 6 0.94 11.32 3.22
N LEU A 7 0.19 11.64 2.16
CA LEU A 7 0.74 12.17 0.91
C LEU A 7 1.06 13.66 0.95
N GLU A 8 0.41 14.45 1.80
CA GLU A 8 0.71 15.89 1.98
C GLU A 8 2.16 16.14 2.42
N THR A 9 2.77 15.17 3.09
CA THR A 9 4.17 15.25 3.57
C THR A 9 5.07 14.20 2.92
N ALA A 10 4.61 13.54 1.86
CA ALA A 10 5.39 12.52 1.18
C ALA A 10 6.54 13.16 0.37
N PRO A 11 7.71 12.50 0.28
CA PRO A 11 8.78 12.94 -0.61
C PRO A 11 8.39 12.73 -2.09
N ASP A 12 9.00 13.49 -3.00
CA ASP A 12 8.71 13.43 -4.44
C ASP A 12 9.00 12.04 -5.02
N GLU A 13 9.94 11.30 -4.43
CA GLU A 13 10.30 9.94 -4.83
C GLU A 13 9.20 8.91 -4.53
N LEU A 14 8.23 9.23 -3.66
CA LEU A 14 7.14 8.34 -3.29
C LEU A 14 5.89 8.62 -4.13
N THR A 15 5.49 7.64 -4.93
CA THR A 15 4.17 7.61 -5.56
C THR A 15 3.29 6.55 -4.90
N CYS A 16 2.04 6.92 -4.56
CA CYS A 16 1.02 5.97 -4.14
C CYS A 16 -0.31 6.28 -4.82
N TRP A 17 -1.05 5.23 -5.21
CA TRP A 17 -2.37 5.33 -5.79
C TRP A 17 -3.28 4.22 -5.27
N VAL A 18 -4.57 4.43 -5.44
CA VAL A 18 -5.61 3.53 -4.97
C VAL A 18 -6.11 2.66 -6.12
N VAL A 19 -6.19 1.35 -5.91
CA VAL A 19 -6.86 0.40 -6.79
C VAL A 19 -8.05 -0.20 -6.05
N MET A 20 -9.26 0.09 -6.52
CA MET A 20 -10.49 -0.52 -6.02
C MET A 20 -10.89 -1.65 -6.96
N ARG A 21 -10.95 -2.87 -6.44
CA ARG A 21 -11.26 -4.07 -7.23
C ARG A 21 -11.76 -5.20 -6.34
N GLN A 22 -12.22 -6.28 -6.96
CA GLN A 22 -12.33 -7.57 -6.25
C GLN A 22 -10.95 -8.19 -6.05
N ALA A 23 -10.70 -8.74 -4.86
CA ALA A 23 -9.42 -9.32 -4.50
C ALA A 23 -9.13 -10.56 -5.40
N PRO A 24 -7.96 -10.61 -6.05
CA PRO A 24 -7.58 -11.75 -6.87
C PRO A 24 -7.25 -12.97 -5.99
N PRO A 25 -7.33 -14.20 -6.54
CA PRO A 25 -6.94 -15.42 -5.83
C PRO A 25 -5.42 -15.60 -5.78
N LEU A 26 -4.72 -14.67 -5.11
CA LEU A 26 -3.26 -14.70 -4.96
C LEU A 26 -2.86 -15.37 -3.63
N PRO A 27 -1.75 -16.11 -3.60
CA PRO A 27 -1.36 -16.93 -2.44
C PRO A 27 -1.02 -16.12 -1.19
N PHE A 28 -0.68 -14.84 -1.31
CA PHE A 28 -0.41 -13.96 -0.17
C PHE A 28 -1.69 -13.39 0.48
N LEU A 29 -2.85 -13.53 -0.16
CA LEU A 29 -4.13 -13.12 0.40
C LEU A 29 -4.81 -14.32 1.07
N PRO A 30 -5.35 -14.17 2.30
CA PRO A 30 -6.18 -15.22 2.89
C PRO A 30 -7.35 -15.56 1.95
N ALA A 31 -7.62 -16.86 1.78
CA ALA A 31 -8.61 -17.34 0.82
C ALA A 31 -10.02 -16.76 1.04
N GLU A 32 -10.36 -16.44 2.28
CA GLU A 32 -11.62 -15.80 2.65
C GLU A 32 -11.81 -14.40 2.05
N TRP A 33 -10.76 -13.75 1.54
CA TRP A 33 -10.82 -12.44 0.88
C TRP A 33 -10.97 -12.53 -0.64
N HIS A 34 -10.73 -13.69 -1.25
CA HIS A 34 -10.81 -13.84 -2.71
C HIS A 34 -12.21 -13.49 -3.21
N GLY A 35 -12.28 -12.62 -4.23
CA GLY A 35 -13.55 -12.14 -4.81
C GLY A 35 -14.28 -11.04 -4.02
N LYS A 36 -13.84 -10.70 -2.80
CA LYS A 36 -14.42 -9.58 -2.04
C LYS A 36 -13.90 -8.24 -2.55
N GLU A 37 -14.72 -7.19 -2.41
CA GLU A 37 -14.29 -5.82 -2.70
C GLU A 37 -13.17 -5.41 -1.74
N VAL A 38 -12.06 -4.92 -2.31
CA VAL A 38 -10.90 -4.47 -1.56
C VAL A 38 -10.41 -3.13 -2.10
N LEU A 39 -9.75 -2.39 -1.22
CA LEU A 39 -9.00 -1.19 -1.55
C LEU A 39 -7.51 -1.52 -1.40
N VAL A 40 -6.75 -1.36 -2.47
CA VAL A 40 -5.30 -1.60 -2.48
C VAL A 40 -4.58 -0.27 -2.58
N LEU A 41 -3.60 -0.05 -1.71
CA LEU A 41 -2.63 1.03 -1.83
C LEU A 41 -1.42 0.48 -2.59
N ALA A 42 -1.36 0.77 -3.89
CA ALA A 42 -0.19 0.47 -4.70
C ALA A 42 0.80 1.63 -4.55
N MET A 43 2.09 1.33 -4.40
CA MET A 43 3.11 2.34 -4.17
C MET A 43 4.43 1.96 -4.81
N CYS A 44 5.20 2.99 -5.16
CA CYS A 44 6.55 2.87 -5.70
C CYS A 44 7.41 3.98 -5.10
N TYR A 45 8.63 3.64 -4.70
CA TYR A 45 9.63 4.60 -4.25
C TYR A 45 10.85 4.54 -5.15
N CYS A 46 11.25 5.68 -5.69
CA CYS A 46 12.39 5.79 -6.61
C CYS A 46 13.66 6.21 -5.84
N GLY A 47 14.37 5.26 -5.23
CA GLY A 47 15.60 5.57 -4.52
C GLY A 47 16.16 4.41 -3.69
N ASP A 48 16.84 4.77 -2.60
CA ASP A 48 17.38 3.81 -1.64
C ASP A 48 16.27 3.02 -0.91
N ILE A 49 16.52 1.74 -0.64
CA ILE A 49 15.54 0.83 -0.02
C ILE A 49 15.19 1.28 1.40
N GLU A 50 16.18 1.66 2.22
CA GLU A 50 15.94 2.08 3.62
C GLU A 50 15.11 3.38 3.66
N ALA A 51 15.39 4.30 2.73
CA ALA A 51 14.60 5.50 2.55
C ALA A 51 13.16 5.19 2.10
N GLY A 52 12.98 4.26 1.16
CA GLY A 52 11.66 3.83 0.69
C GLY A 52 10.83 3.13 1.77
N GLU A 53 11.46 2.29 2.59
CA GLU A 53 10.81 1.69 3.76
C GLU A 53 10.27 2.78 4.70
N LYS A 54 11.09 3.79 5.03
CA LYS A 54 10.65 4.93 5.87
C LYS A 54 9.54 5.74 5.21
N ALA A 55 9.66 6.05 3.92
CA ALA A 55 8.69 6.86 3.19
C ALA A 55 7.30 6.20 3.13
N THR A 56 7.25 4.87 3.01
CA THR A 56 6.00 4.11 2.89
C THR A 56 5.32 3.82 4.23
N GLN A 57 5.99 3.98 5.37
CA GLN A 57 5.48 3.61 6.71
C GLN A 57 4.10 4.17 7.02
N LYS A 58 3.87 5.47 6.78
CA LYS A 58 2.58 6.10 7.09
C LYS A 58 1.43 5.51 6.28
N LEU A 59 1.66 5.15 5.01
CA LEU A 59 0.65 4.54 4.15
C LEU A 59 0.37 3.10 4.57
N ARG A 60 1.42 2.34 4.91
CA ARG A 60 1.33 0.94 5.36
C ARG A 60 0.66 0.80 6.73
N ALA A 61 0.67 1.86 7.55
CA ALA A 61 0.03 1.92 8.85
C ALA A 61 -1.45 2.36 8.83
N ILE A 62 -2.03 2.63 7.65
CA ILE A 62 -3.45 3.02 7.54
C ILE A 62 -4.33 1.82 7.87
N GLY A 63 -5.14 1.92 8.92
CA GLY A 63 -6.06 0.87 9.35
C GLY A 63 -5.36 -0.43 9.75
N THR A 64 -5.90 -1.56 9.29
CA THR A 64 -5.34 -2.91 9.53
C THR A 64 -5.26 -3.64 8.20
N PRO A 65 -4.08 -3.71 7.55
CA PRO A 65 -3.94 -4.32 6.24
C PRO A 65 -4.32 -5.81 6.25
N ILE A 66 -5.04 -6.25 5.21
CA ILE A 66 -5.33 -7.68 4.96
C ILE A 66 -4.03 -8.43 4.61
N ALA A 67 -3.18 -7.78 3.82
CA ALA A 67 -1.84 -8.22 3.49
C ALA A 67 -0.96 -6.99 3.20
N ASP A 68 0.32 -7.09 3.54
CA ASP A 68 1.34 -6.13 3.15
C ASP A 68 2.43 -6.89 2.38
N VAL A 69 2.53 -6.56 1.10
CA VAL A 69 3.49 -7.16 0.16
C VAL A 69 4.40 -6.11 -0.46
N VAL A 70 4.56 -4.97 0.21
CA VAL A 70 5.50 -3.94 -0.21
C VAL A 70 6.92 -4.44 0.05
N GLY A 71 7.71 -4.54 -1.01
CA GLY A 71 9.11 -4.91 -1.02
C GLY A 71 9.77 -4.49 -2.33
N PRO A 72 11.11 -4.56 -2.40
CA PRO A 72 11.85 -4.37 -3.66
C PRO A 72 11.51 -5.42 -4.72
#